data_AF-A0AB33J706-F1
#
_entry.id   AF-A0AB33J706-F1
#
_cell.length_a   1.000
_cell.length_b   1.000
_cell.length_c   1.000
_cell.angle_alpha   90.00
_cell.angle_beta   90.00
_cell.angle_gamma   90.00
#
_symmetry.space_group_name_H-M   'P 1'
#
loop_
_entity.id
_entity.type
_entity.pdbx_description
1 polymer ?
#
loop_
_entity_poly.entity_id
_entity_poly.type
_entity_poly.pdbx_seq_one_letter_code
_entity_poly.pdbx_strand_id
1 'polypeptide(L)'
;MLLTLVSHAQHQTILVDSSIVSYYIGNDKVSVITYTLHNKSNCNIWLWFSKDNRKIPNEEKIREHFFTQGKERTSLFQIGFESNATFEWELFHTLIKVIKGGKDFTISFMCDSYDIPKFTYSEFLSHIVILSENLVLSELHLNQNVFAPNFFYNKNFIIIPLKSFLGYK
;
A
#
# COMPACT_ATOMS: atom_id res chain seq x y z
N MET A 1 -16.03 18.63 9.67
CA MET A 1 -15.34 18.25 10.93
C MET A 1 -14.11 17.45 10.54
N LEU A 2 -12.91 17.98 10.78
CA LEU A 2 -11.65 17.29 10.50
C LEU A 2 -11.25 16.54 11.78
N LEU A 3 -11.32 15.21 11.76
CA LEU A 3 -10.82 14.39 12.86
C LEU A 3 -9.45 13.86 12.42
N THR A 4 -8.40 14.20 13.17
CA THR A 4 -7.03 13.74 12.87
C THR A 4 -6.60 12.79 13.97
N LEU A 5 -6.44 11.51 13.64
CA LEU A 5 -5.86 10.50 14.52
C LEU A 5 -4.45 10.20 14.02
N VAL A 6 -3.48 10.40 14.91
CA VAL A 6 -2.07 10.14 14.67
C VAL A 6 -1.72 8.81 15.34
N SER A 7 -1.26 7.85 14.55
CA SER A 7 -0.87 6.53 15.08
C SER A 7 0.30 5.94 14.30
N HIS A 8 1.02 5.02 14.93
CA HIS A 8 2.19 4.37 14.34
C HIS A 8 1.79 3.06 13.65
N ALA A 9 2.39 2.76 12.50
CA ALA A 9 2.13 1.53 11.76
C ALA A 9 3.32 0.58 11.84
N GLN A 10 3.17 -0.59 12.49
CA GLN A 10 4.02 -1.81 12.51
C GLN A 10 5.56 -1.67 12.71
N HIS A 11 6.10 -0.46 12.68
CA HIS A 11 7.46 -0.02 12.94
C HIS A 11 7.37 1.44 13.39
N GLN A 12 8.13 1.87 14.41
CA GLN A 12 8.13 3.25 14.94
C GLN A 12 8.62 4.34 13.94
N THR A 13 8.72 3.97 12.66
CA THR A 13 9.36 4.71 11.58
C THR A 13 8.34 5.43 10.68
N ILE A 14 7.09 4.95 10.69
CA ILE A 14 5.99 5.50 9.92
C ILE A 14 4.89 6.02 10.84
N LEU A 15 4.65 7.32 10.70
CA LEU A 15 3.52 8.00 11.31
C LEU A 15 2.39 8.05 10.28
N VAL A 16 1.19 7.67 10.70
CA VAL A 16 0.01 7.67 9.83
C VAL A 16 -1.01 8.65 10.39
N ASP A 17 -1.35 9.63 9.57
CA ASP A 17 -2.43 10.58 9.82
C ASP A 17 -3.65 10.14 9.04
N SER A 18 -4.82 10.17 9.68
CA SER A 18 -6.10 9.90 9.02
C SER A 18 -7.01 11.12 9.02
N SER A 19 -7.78 11.29 7.96
CA SER A 19 -8.83 12.32 7.87
C SER A 19 -10.01 11.81 7.05
N ILE A 20 -11.20 12.33 7.31
CA ILE A 20 -12.40 12.01 6.54
C ILE A 20 -13.03 13.32 6.08
N VAL A 21 -13.29 13.43 4.78
CA VAL A 21 -14.05 14.54 4.20
C VAL A 21 -15.25 14.00 3.47
N SER A 22 -16.43 14.56 3.73
CA SER A 22 -17.68 14.21 3.05
C SER A 22 -18.18 15.39 2.23
N TYR A 23 -18.70 15.09 1.05
CA TYR A 23 -19.29 16.05 0.11
C TYR A 23 -20.65 15.52 -0.35
N TYR A 24 -21.53 16.43 -0.74
CA TYR A 24 -22.78 16.10 -1.42
C TYR A 24 -22.62 16.35 -2.92
N ILE A 25 -22.95 15.35 -3.73
CA ILE A 25 -23.06 15.46 -5.17
C ILE A 25 -24.52 15.17 -5.52
N GLY A 26 -25.30 16.23 -5.77
CA GLY A 26 -26.75 16.13 -5.81
C GLY A 26 -27.32 15.70 -4.45
N ASN A 27 -28.09 14.61 -4.43
CA ASN A 27 -28.64 14.02 -3.20
C ASN A 27 -27.72 12.95 -2.58
N ASP A 28 -26.63 12.59 -3.26
CA ASP A 28 -25.74 11.52 -2.83
C ASP A 28 -24.60 12.06 -1.98
N LYS A 29 -24.34 11.40 -0.84
CA LYS A 29 -23.23 11.74 0.05
C LYS A 29 -22.03 10.85 -0.21
N VAL A 30 -21.02 11.42 -0.86
CA VAL A 30 -19.72 10.80 -1.09
C VAL A 30 -18.78 11.17 0.04
N SER A 31 -17.98 10.22 0.50
CA SER A 31 -16.95 10.44 1.52
C SER A 31 -15.60 9.95 1.05
N VAL A 32 -14.55 10.63 1.50
CA VAL A 32 -13.16 10.30 1.20
C VAL A 32 -12.43 10.12 2.52
N ILE A 33 -11.97 8.89 2.77
CA ILE A 33 -11.12 8.56 3.92
C ILE A 33 -9.67 8.63 3.44
N THR A 34 -8.87 9.52 4.00
CA THR A 34 -7.48 9.73 3.59
C THR A 34 -6.53 9.30 4.68
N TYR A 35 -5.56 8.46 4.34
CA TYR A 35 -4.42 8.08 5.16
C TYR A 35 -3.14 8.65 4.55
N THR A 36 -2.43 9.48 5.29
CA THR A 36 -1.11 9.99 4.89
C THR A 36 -0.05 9.28 5.71
N LEU A 37 0.85 8.57 5.01
CA LEU A 37 1.97 7.86 5.60
C LEU A 37 3.21 8.72 5.51
N HIS A 38 3.78 9.05 6.65
CA HIS A 38 4.96 9.88 6.77
C HIS A 38 6.19 9.05 7.12
N ASN A 39 7.14 8.93 6.19
CA ASN A 39 8.43 8.31 6.47
C ASN A 39 9.34 9.31 7.19
N LYS A 40 9.35 9.23 8.52
CA LYS A 40 10.18 10.11 9.36
C LYS A 40 11.63 9.62 9.49
N SER A 41 11.98 8.49 8.87
CA SER A 41 13.37 8.03 8.84
C SER A 41 14.17 8.61 7.68
N ASN A 42 15.47 8.32 7.73
CA ASN A 42 16.42 8.52 6.65
C ASN A 42 16.47 7.34 5.66
N CYS A 43 15.80 6.23 5.94
CA CYS A 43 15.81 5.02 5.12
C CYS A 43 14.59 4.97 4.18
N ASN A 44 14.75 4.32 3.03
CA ASN A 44 13.61 4.00 2.16
C ASN A 44 12.77 2.88 2.79
N ILE A 45 11.46 2.99 2.61
CA ILE A 45 10.52 1.93 2.96
C ILE A 45 9.71 1.51 1.73
N TRP A 46 9.36 0.24 1.69
CA TRP A 46 8.54 -0.35 0.65
C TRP A 46 7.16 -0.64 1.20
N LEU A 47 6.15 -0.38 0.38
CA LEU A 47 4.75 -0.49 0.72
C LEU A 47 4.00 -1.21 -0.39
N TRP A 48 3.15 -2.17 -0.01
CA TRP A 48 2.20 -2.82 -0.90
C TRP A 48 0.93 -3.20 -0.16
N PHE A 49 -0.14 -3.45 -0.91
CA PHE A 49 -1.40 -3.94 -0.36
C PHE A 49 -1.36 -5.46 -0.20
N SER A 50 -1.85 -5.96 0.93
CA SER A 50 -2.02 -7.38 1.20
C SER A 50 -3.52 -7.71 1.29
N LYS A 51 -3.94 -8.75 0.57
CA LYS A 51 -5.25 -9.38 0.76
C LYS A 51 -5.32 -10.20 2.04
N ASP A 52 -4.17 -10.50 2.60
CA ASP A 52 -4.01 -11.36 3.75
C ASP A 52 -3.69 -10.55 5.00
N ASN A 53 -4.55 -10.67 6.00
CA ASN A 53 -4.39 -10.04 7.31
C ASN A 53 -3.73 -10.98 8.34
N ARG A 54 -3.25 -12.17 7.91
CA ARG A 54 -2.53 -13.11 8.77
C ARG A 54 -1.31 -12.44 9.40
N LYS A 55 -1.11 -12.69 10.70
CA LYS A 55 0.09 -12.27 11.43
C LYS A 55 1.24 -13.25 11.17
N ILE A 56 1.73 -13.27 9.94
CA ILE A 56 2.92 -14.04 9.52
C ILE A 56 4.21 -13.20 9.65
N PRO A 57 5.39 -13.83 9.77
CA PRO A 57 6.69 -13.16 9.76
C PRO A 57 6.90 -12.32 8.49
N ASN A 58 7.74 -11.28 8.59
CA ASN A 58 7.98 -10.36 7.49
C ASN A 58 8.64 -11.06 6.29
N GLU A 59 9.53 -12.02 6.55
CA GLU A 59 10.20 -12.83 5.55
C GLU A 59 9.19 -13.63 4.72
N GLU A 60 8.18 -14.21 5.38
CA GLU A 60 7.11 -14.95 4.72
C GLU A 60 6.23 -14.02 3.87
N LYS A 61 5.90 -12.81 4.36
CA LYS A 61 5.18 -11.80 3.57
C LYS A 61 5.92 -11.41 2.29
N ILE A 62 7.25 -11.23 2.39
CA ILE A 62 8.09 -10.91 1.24
C ILE A 62 8.06 -12.07 0.24
N ARG A 63 8.24 -13.31 0.71
CA ARG A 63 8.22 -14.48 -0.17
C ARG A 63 6.90 -14.68 -0.89
N GLU A 64 5.78 -14.62 -0.16
CA GLU A 64 4.44 -14.78 -0.75
C GLU A 64 4.16 -13.71 -1.81
N HIS A 65 4.59 -12.46 -1.55
CA HIS A 65 4.40 -11.35 -2.49
C HIS A 65 5.25 -11.51 -3.76
N PHE A 66 6.55 -11.78 -3.64
CA PHE A 66 7.46 -11.76 -4.79
C PHE A 66 7.56 -13.09 -5.56
N PHE A 67 7.32 -14.24 -4.92
CA PHE A 67 7.61 -15.58 -5.48
C PHE A 67 6.41 -16.52 -5.60
N THR A 68 5.18 -16.00 -5.60
CA THR A 68 3.93 -16.78 -5.45
C THR A 68 3.98 -18.15 -6.16
N GLN A 69 4.00 -19.23 -5.37
CA GLN A 69 4.03 -20.61 -5.87
C GLN A 69 2.65 -21.00 -6.44
N GLY A 70 2.58 -21.24 -7.74
CA GLY A 70 1.39 -21.77 -8.42
C GLY A 70 1.65 -21.99 -9.90
N LYS A 71 1.01 -23.02 -10.50
CA LYS A 71 1.34 -23.57 -11.83
C LYS A 71 1.28 -22.60 -13.01
N GLU A 72 0.70 -21.40 -12.86
CA GLU A 72 0.49 -20.45 -13.98
C GLU A 72 0.62 -18.96 -13.59
N ARG A 73 1.47 -18.58 -12.62
CA ARG A 73 1.64 -17.15 -12.27
C ARG A 73 3.11 -16.73 -12.27
N THR A 74 3.44 -15.78 -13.14
CA THR A 74 4.76 -15.14 -13.23
C THR A 74 5.12 -14.49 -11.90
N SER A 75 6.33 -14.70 -11.42
CA SER A 75 6.83 -14.13 -10.17
C SER A 75 6.98 -12.60 -10.32
N LEU A 76 6.45 -11.80 -9.39
CA LEU A 76 6.67 -10.34 -9.40
C LEU A 76 8.16 -9.98 -9.39
N PHE A 77 8.98 -10.85 -8.79
CA PHE A 77 10.44 -10.79 -8.93
C PHE A 77 10.84 -10.85 -10.40
N GLN A 78 10.48 -11.90 -11.14
CA GLN A 78 10.81 -12.04 -12.57
C GLN A 78 10.35 -10.84 -13.40
N ILE A 79 9.13 -10.34 -13.17
CA ILE A 79 8.61 -9.19 -13.94
C ILE A 79 9.39 -7.91 -13.61
N GLY A 80 9.84 -7.72 -12.37
CA GLY A 80 10.62 -6.55 -11.97
C GLY A 80 11.99 -6.43 -12.63
N PHE A 81 12.51 -7.53 -13.21
CA PHE A 81 13.75 -7.56 -13.99
C PHE A 81 13.52 -7.41 -15.50
N GLU A 82 12.29 -7.57 -15.99
CA GLU A 82 11.98 -7.43 -17.41
C GLU A 82 11.73 -5.95 -17.78
N SER A 83 12.68 -5.34 -18.49
CA SER A 83 12.65 -3.92 -18.87
C SER A 83 11.51 -3.52 -19.82
N ASN A 84 10.84 -4.50 -20.44
CA ASN A 84 9.81 -4.31 -21.47
C ASN A 84 8.39 -4.73 -21.03
N ALA A 85 8.18 -5.09 -19.76
CA ALA A 85 6.86 -5.47 -19.29
C ALA A 85 5.94 -4.24 -19.19
N THR A 86 4.96 -4.12 -20.09
CA THR A 86 3.82 -3.21 -19.93
C THR A 86 2.84 -3.82 -18.92
N PHE A 87 2.78 -3.25 -17.73
CA PHE A 87 1.85 -3.68 -16.68
C PHE A 87 0.45 -3.12 -16.92
N GLU A 88 -0.52 -4.01 -17.11
CA GLU A 88 -1.88 -3.71 -16.68
C GLU A 88 -1.91 -3.80 -15.16
N TRP A 89 -1.88 -2.64 -14.51
CA TRP A 89 -1.97 -2.55 -13.06
C TRP A 89 -3.39 -2.97 -12.63
N GLU A 90 -3.58 -4.25 -12.32
CA GLU A 90 -4.54 -4.57 -11.27
C GLU A 90 -3.98 -3.94 -9.98
N LEU A 91 -4.41 -2.70 -9.71
CA LEU A 91 -3.90 -1.77 -8.68
C LEU A 91 -3.65 -2.40 -7.30
N PHE A 92 -4.30 -3.53 -7.01
CA PHE A 92 -4.25 -4.21 -5.72
C PHE A 92 -3.24 -5.36 -5.63
N HIS A 93 -2.81 -5.93 -6.76
CA HIS A 93 -1.95 -7.12 -6.75
C HIS A 93 -0.48 -6.82 -7.01
N THR A 94 -0.18 -5.75 -7.74
CA THR A 94 1.18 -5.48 -8.22
C THR A 94 1.74 -4.15 -7.73
N LEU A 95 0.92 -3.29 -7.10
CA LEU A 95 1.37 -1.97 -6.67
C LEU A 95 2.39 -2.09 -5.53
N ILE A 96 3.62 -1.71 -5.85
CA ILE A 96 4.71 -1.52 -4.89
C ILE A 96 5.11 -0.06 -4.91
N LYS A 97 5.08 0.59 -3.74
CA LYS A 97 5.47 1.99 -3.55
C LYS A 97 6.73 2.06 -2.70
N VAL A 98 7.73 2.79 -3.18
CA VAL A 98 8.86 3.23 -2.35
C VAL A 98 8.57 4.62 -1.80
N ILE A 99 8.60 4.76 -0.47
CA ILE A 99 8.52 6.05 0.22
C ILE A 99 9.92 6.38 0.73
N LYS A 100 10.56 7.36 0.09
CA LYS A 100 11.91 7.80 0.48
C LYS A 100 11.92 8.41 1.88
N GLY A 101 13.08 8.38 2.54
CA GLY A 101 13.26 9.06 3.83
C GLY A 101 12.84 10.53 3.77
N GLY A 102 12.07 10.98 4.77
CA GLY A 102 11.52 12.33 4.85
C GLY A 102 10.42 12.66 3.82
N LYS A 103 9.89 11.66 3.11
CA LYS A 103 8.79 11.83 2.15
C LYS A 103 7.50 11.17 2.64
N ASP A 104 6.41 11.60 2.04
CA ASP A 104 5.06 11.18 2.37
C ASP A 104 4.40 10.47 1.19
N PHE A 105 3.44 9.61 1.50
CA PHE A 105 2.55 8.98 0.54
C PHE A 105 1.12 9.01 1.05
N THR A 106 0.18 9.41 0.19
CA THR A 106 -1.23 9.55 0.57
C THR A 106 -2.09 8.49 -0.11
N ILE A 107 -2.89 7.78 0.66
CA ILE A 107 -3.86 6.80 0.18
C ILE A 107 -5.25 7.30 0.56
N SER A 108 -6.07 7.61 -0.44
CA SER A 108 -7.44 8.05 -0.25
C SER A 108 -8.42 6.99 -0.72
N PHE A 109 -9.45 6.71 0.08
CA PHE A 109 -10.52 5.79 -0.23
C PHE A 109 -11.80 6.56 -0.48
N MET A 110 -12.34 6.46 -1.69
CA MET A 110 -13.65 7.01 -2.05
C MET A 110 -14.73 5.99 -1.68
N CYS A 111 -15.70 6.40 -0.87
CA CYS A 111 -16.76 5.54 -0.38
C CYS A 111 -18.09 6.27 -0.28
N ASP A 112 -19.17 5.49 -0.26
CA ASP A 112 -20.47 6.01 0.14
C ASP A 112 -20.45 6.22 1.66
N SER A 113 -21.15 7.24 2.14
CA SER A 113 -21.06 7.63 3.56
C SER A 113 -21.45 6.55 4.57
N TYR A 114 -22.18 5.52 4.14
CA TYR A 114 -22.57 4.36 4.95
C TYR A 114 -21.44 3.35 5.20
N ASP A 115 -20.38 3.38 4.38
CA ASP A 115 -19.26 2.42 4.49
C ASP A 115 -18.16 2.92 5.44
N ILE A 116 -18.19 4.20 5.83
CA ILE A 116 -17.19 4.81 6.73
C ILE A 116 -17.02 4.06 8.06
N PRO A 117 -18.08 3.63 8.77
CA PRO A 117 -17.92 2.95 10.06
C PRO A 117 -17.22 1.59 9.94
N LYS A 118 -17.23 0.98 8.74
CA LYS A 118 -16.70 -0.37 8.50
C LYS A 118 -15.20 -0.36 8.25
N PHE A 119 -14.64 0.76 7.78
CA PHE A 119 -13.22 0.86 7.43
C PHE A 119 -12.45 1.70 8.44
N THR A 120 -12.00 1.03 9.51
CA THR A 120 -11.25 1.67 10.61
C THR A 120 -9.76 1.79 10.27
N TYR A 121 -9.03 2.59 11.05
CA TYR A 121 -7.57 2.66 10.98
C TYR A 121 -6.91 1.27 11.15
N SER A 122 -7.44 0.44 12.06
CA SER A 122 -6.93 -0.93 12.26
C SER A 122 -7.17 -1.81 11.03
N GLU A 123 -8.29 -1.62 10.34
CA GLU A 123 -8.61 -2.34 9.12
C GLU A 123 -7.69 -1.89 7.98
N PHE A 124 -7.44 -0.58 7.85
CA PHE A 124 -6.46 -0.08 6.90
C PHE A 124 -5.07 -0.69 7.15
N LEU A 125 -4.61 -0.72 8.41
CA LEU A 125 -3.30 -1.26 8.75
C LEU A 125 -3.18 -2.77 8.56
N SER A 126 -4.27 -3.53 8.63
CA SER A 126 -4.23 -4.98 8.44
C SER A 126 -3.99 -5.36 6.98
N HIS A 127 -4.33 -4.47 6.05
CA HIS A 127 -4.23 -4.66 4.60
C HIS A 127 -3.02 -3.99 3.95
N ILE A 128 -2.13 -3.40 4.75
CA ILE A 128 -0.93 -2.74 4.24
C ILE A 128 0.32 -3.38 4.82
N VAL A 129 1.26 -3.70 3.95
CA VAL A 129 2.59 -4.16 4.36
C VAL A 129 3.56 -3.01 4.15
N ILE A 130 4.31 -2.70 5.21
CA ILE A 130 5.29 -1.62 5.23
C ILE A 130 6.57 -2.17 5.82
N LEU A 131 7.62 -2.29 5.00
CA LEU A 131 8.90 -2.85 5.42
C LEU A 131 10.05 -1.93 4.99
N SER A 132 11.18 -2.00 5.70
CA SER A 132 12.38 -1.30 5.25
C SER A 132 12.89 -1.90 3.94
N GLU A 133 13.39 -1.05 3.04
CA GLU A 133 13.99 -1.48 1.76
C GLU A 133 15.11 -2.50 1.99
N ASN A 134 15.96 -2.28 2.99
CA ASN A 134 17.06 -3.18 3.32
C ASN A 134 16.59 -4.59 3.68
N LEU A 135 15.49 -4.71 4.47
CA LEU A 135 14.92 -6.01 4.83
C LEU A 135 14.39 -6.74 3.59
N VAL A 136 13.68 -6.01 2.71
CA VAL A 136 13.14 -6.60 1.48
C VAL A 136 14.28 -7.08 0.57
N LEU A 137 15.27 -6.23 0.32
CA LEU A 137 16.41 -6.57 -0.52
C LEU A 137 17.23 -7.73 0.06
N SER A 138 17.42 -7.79 1.38
CA SER A 138 18.14 -8.90 2.01
C SER A 138 17.43 -10.24 1.84
N GLU A 139 16.10 -10.25 1.98
CA GLU A 139 15.29 -11.47 1.82
C GLU A 139 15.22 -11.92 0.36
N LEU A 140 15.23 -10.97 -0.58
CA LEU A 140 15.28 -11.27 -2.01
C LEU A 140 16.70 -11.58 -2.52
N HIS A 141 17.72 -11.48 -1.65
CA HIS A 141 19.14 -11.60 -2.01
C HIS A 141 19.58 -10.65 -3.13
N LEU A 142 19.09 -9.40 -3.09
CA LEU A 142 19.35 -8.38 -4.11
C LEU A 142 20.19 -7.22 -3.57
N ASN A 143 20.89 -6.56 -4.49
CA ASN A 143 21.51 -5.26 -4.25
C ASN A 143 20.51 -4.12 -4.47
N GLN A 144 20.87 -2.91 -4.04
CA GLN A 144 20.09 -1.70 -4.34
C GLN A 144 20.05 -1.40 -5.85
N ASN A 145 18.99 -0.74 -6.31
CA ASN A 145 18.78 -0.29 -7.71
C ASN A 145 18.65 -1.40 -8.76
N VAL A 146 18.29 -2.61 -8.35
CA VAL A 146 18.14 -3.74 -9.26
C VAL A 146 16.81 -3.71 -10.03
N PHE A 147 15.75 -3.19 -9.44
CA PHE A 147 14.44 -3.06 -10.09
C PHE A 147 14.39 -1.84 -11.02
N ALA A 148 13.76 -2.02 -12.18
CA ALA A 148 13.54 -0.93 -13.12
C ALA A 148 12.60 0.15 -12.51
N PRO A 149 12.81 1.46 -12.79
CA PRO A 149 12.02 2.52 -12.16
C PRO A 149 10.50 2.43 -12.38
N ASN A 150 10.08 1.83 -13.49
CA ASN A 150 8.67 1.59 -13.84
C ASN A 150 8.02 0.45 -13.04
N PHE A 151 8.81 -0.37 -12.33
CA PHE A 151 8.29 -1.38 -11.41
C PHE A 151 7.60 -0.76 -10.19
N PHE A 152 7.99 0.45 -9.81
CA PHE A 152 7.43 1.12 -8.64
C PHE A 152 6.39 2.17 -9.01
N TYR A 153 5.36 2.27 -8.17
CA TYR A 153 4.39 3.35 -8.27
C TYR A 153 5.04 4.70 -7.93
N ASN A 154 5.09 5.59 -8.93
CA ASN A 154 5.87 6.82 -8.84
C ASN A 154 5.12 8.04 -8.30
N LYS A 155 3.77 8.02 -8.23
CA LYS A 155 3.00 9.15 -7.69
C LYS A 155 3.01 9.16 -6.17
N ASN A 156 2.84 10.35 -5.59
CA ASN A 156 2.84 10.53 -4.13
C ASN A 156 1.45 10.39 -3.50
N PHE A 157 0.43 10.15 -4.31
CA PHE A 157 -0.92 9.88 -3.83
C PHE A 157 -1.58 8.82 -4.71
N ILE A 158 -2.57 8.13 -4.16
CA ILE A 158 -3.47 7.23 -4.87
C ILE A 158 -4.89 7.39 -4.33
N ILE A 159 -5.88 7.31 -5.21
CA ILE A 159 -7.31 7.31 -4.85
C ILE A 159 -7.91 5.98 -5.28
N ILE A 160 -8.63 5.33 -4.36
CA ILE A 160 -9.11 3.96 -4.52
C ILE A 160 -10.59 3.89 -4.14
N PRO A 161 -11.48 3.33 -4.97
CA PRO A 161 -12.83 3.01 -4.54
C PRO A 161 -12.81 1.96 -3.42
N LEU A 162 -13.40 2.27 -2.25
CA LEU A 162 -13.33 1.40 -1.07
C LEU A 162 -13.94 0.01 -1.32
N LYS A 163 -15.03 -0.06 -2.09
CA LYS A 163 -15.69 -1.33 -2.46
C LYS A 163 -14.74 -2.27 -3.21
N SER A 164 -13.92 -1.72 -4.12
CA SER A 164 -12.91 -2.47 -4.86
C SER A 164 -11.78 -2.97 -3.96
N PHE A 165 -11.40 -2.18 -2.94
CA PHE A 165 -10.35 -2.56 -1.99
C PHE A 165 -10.78 -3.72 -1.07
N LEU A 166 -12.00 -3.63 -0.51
CA LEU A 166 -12.51 -4.64 0.42
C LEU A 166 -13.03 -5.91 -0.28
N GLY A 167 -13.06 -5.93 -1.61
CA GLY A 167 -13.50 -7.09 -2.38
C GLY A 167 -14.97 -7.46 -2.18
N TYR A 168 -15.82 -6.51 -1.74
CA TYR A 168 -17.26 -6.71 -1.65
C TYR A 168 -17.82 -6.93 -3.07
N LYS A 169 -18.19 -8.18 -3.35
CA LYS A 169 -19.10 -8.55 -4.44
C LYS A 169 -20.53 -8.47 -3.94
#